data_AF-A0A0V0GN05-F1
#
_entry.id   AF-A0A0V0GN05-F1
#
_cell.length_a   1.000
_cell.length_b   1.000
_cell.length_c   1.000
_cell.angle_alpha   90.00
_cell.angle_beta   90.00
_cell.angle_gamma   90.00
#
_symmetry.space_group_name_H-M   'P 1'
#
loop_
_entity.id
_entity.type
_entity.pdbx_description
1 polymer ?
#
loop_
_entity_poly.entity_id
_entity_poly.type
_entity_poly.pdbx_seq_one_letter_code
_entity_poly.pdbx_strand_id
1 'polypeptide(L)'
;DDSKVGVKGLLDAGITKLLRIFLNNQPVIEKKSDSDAVTKLSIPVIDFEGLGKSAAQRNDIVREIKDASENWGFFQIIHHEIP
;
A
#
# COMPACT_ATOMS: atom_id res chain seq x y z
N ASP A 1 31.98 11.21 2.80
CA ASP A 1 30.82 12.07 3.09
C ASP A 1 30.02 11.38 4.18
N ASP A 2 30.14 11.91 5.39
CA ASP A 2 29.65 11.31 6.64
C ASP A 2 28.22 11.74 6.99
N SER A 3 27.60 12.62 6.19
CA SER A 3 26.29 13.20 6.52
C SER A 3 25.13 12.19 6.42
N LYS A 4 25.27 11.11 5.62
CA LYS A 4 24.28 10.01 5.43
C LYS A 4 22.82 10.48 5.32
N VAL A 5 22.58 11.68 4.78
CA VAL A 5 21.28 12.36 4.83
C VAL A 5 20.19 11.74 3.94
N GLY A 6 20.56 10.78 3.09
CA GLY A 6 19.63 10.04 2.23
C GLY A 6 18.86 10.94 1.25
N VAL A 7 17.77 10.41 0.69
CA VAL A 7 16.93 11.15 -0.27
C VAL A 7 16.23 12.35 0.35
N LYS A 8 15.91 12.28 1.66
CA LYS A 8 15.32 13.39 2.41
C LYS A 8 16.26 14.59 2.47
N GLY A 9 17.55 14.39 2.71
CA GLY A 9 18.53 15.48 2.72
C GLY A 9 18.66 16.18 1.37
N LEU A 10 18.50 15.45 0.27
CA LEU A 10 18.49 16.03 -1.07
C LEU A 10 17.27 16.95 -1.27
N LEU A 11 16.08 16.52 -0.80
CA LEU A 11 14.86 17.34 -0.81
C LEU A 11 15.05 18.61 0.04
N ASP A 12 15.52 18.45 1.27
CA ASP A 12 15.71 19.56 2.22
C ASP A 12 16.76 20.57 1.71
N ALA A 13 17.74 20.13 0.92
CA ALA A 13 18.72 20.97 0.25
C ALA A 13 18.18 21.76 -0.95
N GLY A 14 16.90 21.57 -1.31
CA GLY A 14 16.22 22.35 -2.35
C GLY A 14 16.70 22.05 -3.77
N ILE A 15 17.11 20.80 -4.06
CA ILE A 15 17.49 20.43 -5.43
C ILE A 15 16.32 20.67 -6.39
N THR A 16 16.58 21.36 -7.50
CA THR A 16 15.55 21.72 -8.50
C THR A 16 15.52 20.78 -9.70
N LYS A 17 16.49 19.86 -9.79
CA LYS A 17 16.64 18.90 -10.87
C LYS A 17 16.77 17.49 -10.32
N LEU A 18 16.02 16.55 -10.91
CA LEU A 18 16.12 15.14 -10.58
C LEU A 18 17.51 14.62 -10.97
N LEU A 19 18.21 14.02 -10.01
CA LEU A 19 19.53 13.44 -10.25
C LEU A 19 19.39 12.16 -11.10
N ARG A 20 20.34 11.95 -12.03
CA ARG A 20 20.31 10.81 -12.96
C ARG A 20 20.26 9.44 -12.28
N ILE A 21 20.79 9.32 -11.07
CA ILE A 21 20.74 8.08 -10.27
C ILE A 21 19.30 7.65 -9.90
N PHE A 22 18.33 8.57 -9.93
CA PHE A 22 16.90 8.29 -9.70
C PHE A 22 16.11 8.08 -10.99
N LEU A 23 16.76 8.16 -12.16
CA LEU A 23 16.11 7.86 -13.41
C LEU A 23 15.98 6.35 -13.56
N ASN A 24 14.74 5.86 -13.62
CA ASN A 24 14.47 4.49 -13.99
C ASN A 24 14.57 4.36 -15.51
N ASN A 25 15.69 3.81 -16.01
CA ASN A 25 15.93 3.62 -17.45
C ASN A 25 15.24 2.39 -18.03
N GLN A 26 14.47 1.64 -17.23
CA GLN A 26 13.64 0.58 -17.78
C GLN A 26 12.51 1.20 -18.62
N PRO A 27 12.08 0.54 -19.71
CA PRO A 27 10.86 0.93 -20.39
C PRO A 27 9.74 0.77 -19.38
N VAL A 28 9.36 1.89 -18.75
CA VAL A 28 8.11 1.99 -18.02
C VAL A 28 7.09 1.65 -19.09
N ILE A 29 6.51 0.46 -19.03
CA ILE A 29 5.23 0.25 -19.67
C ILE A 29 4.36 1.27 -18.96
N GLU A 30 4.21 2.45 -19.56
CA GLU A 30 3.23 3.43 -19.18
C GLU A 30 1.89 2.72 -19.40
N LYS A 31 1.50 1.88 -18.44
CA LYS A 31 0.11 1.67 -18.16
C LYS A 31 -0.33 3.07 -17.78
N LYS A 32 -0.86 3.82 -18.76
CA LYS A 32 -1.63 5.03 -18.49
C LYS A 32 -2.47 4.67 -17.28
N SER A 33 -2.23 5.32 -16.15
CA SER A 33 -3.20 5.24 -15.07
C SER A 33 -4.42 5.91 -15.67
N ASP A 34 -5.34 5.10 -16.21
CA ASP A 34 -6.68 5.59 -16.44
C ASP A 34 -7.12 6.09 -15.07
N SER A 35 -7.24 7.40 -14.92
CA SER A 35 -7.76 7.98 -13.68
C SER A 35 -9.14 7.38 -13.36
N ASP A 36 -9.85 6.93 -14.40
CA ASP A 36 -11.09 6.15 -14.37
C ASP A 36 -10.93 4.66 -13.99
N ALA A 37 -9.73 4.08 -14.07
CA ALA A 37 -9.45 2.71 -13.61
C ALA A 37 -9.13 2.69 -12.11
N VAL A 38 -8.49 3.75 -11.61
CA VAL A 38 -8.23 3.92 -10.17
C VAL A 38 -9.53 4.06 -9.37
N THR A 39 -10.56 4.68 -9.94
CA THR A 39 -11.90 4.78 -9.32
C THR A 39 -12.71 3.49 -9.37
N LYS A 40 -12.32 2.50 -10.19
CA LYS A 40 -13.01 1.21 -10.34
C LYS A 40 -12.39 0.07 -9.54
N LEU A 41 -11.12 0.19 -9.14
CA LEU A 41 -10.42 -0.81 -8.33
C LEU A 41 -10.49 -0.43 -6.85
N SER A 42 -11.50 -0.96 -6.15
CA SER A 42 -11.57 -0.86 -4.69
C SER A 42 -10.77 -1.99 -4.06
N ILE A 43 -9.63 -1.65 -3.45
CA ILE A 43 -8.86 -2.59 -2.61
C ILE A 43 -9.78 -3.06 -1.47
N PRO A 44 -9.83 -4.36 -1.14
CA PRO A 44 -10.62 -4.85 -0.02
C PRO A 44 -10.20 -4.20 1.30
N VAL A 45 -11.18 -3.82 2.11
CA VAL A 45 -10.98 -3.35 3.49
C VAL A 45 -11.67 -4.35 4.41
N ILE A 46 -10.92 -4.94 5.34
CA ILE A 46 -11.42 -5.95 6.27
C ILE A 46 -11.47 -5.33 7.67
N ASP A 47 -12.65 -5.41 8.30
CA ASP A 47 -12.83 -4.92 9.66
C ASP A 47 -12.54 -6.03 10.67
N PHE A 48 -11.59 -5.78 11.58
CA PHE A 48 -11.24 -6.72 12.64
C PHE A 48 -12.10 -6.55 13.90
N GLU A 49 -13.09 -5.66 13.87
CA GLU A 49 -14.06 -5.55 14.95
C GLU A 49 -14.72 -6.90 15.23
N GLY A 50 -14.54 -7.40 16.45
CA GLY A 50 -15.15 -8.66 16.87
C GLY A 50 -14.29 -9.91 16.71
N LEU A 51 -13.04 -9.78 16.24
CA LEU A 51 -12.06 -10.88 16.20
C LEU A 51 -11.88 -11.59 17.57
N GLY A 52 -12.04 -10.83 18.66
CA GLY A 52 -12.00 -11.31 20.05
C GLY A 52 -13.38 -11.61 20.67
N LYS A 53 -14.49 -11.28 19.99
CA LYS A 53 -15.86 -11.33 20.57
C LYS A 53 -16.49 -12.72 20.46
N SER A 54 -16.30 -13.46 19.35
CA SER A 54 -16.82 -14.83 19.19
C SER A 54 -16.08 -15.66 18.14
N ALA A 55 -16.20 -16.99 18.20
CA ALA A 55 -15.64 -17.89 17.19
C ALA A 55 -16.28 -17.72 15.81
N ALA A 56 -17.57 -17.39 15.76
CA ALA A 56 -18.30 -17.14 14.51
C ALA A 56 -17.74 -15.90 13.80
N GLN A 57 -17.63 -14.76 14.49
CA GLN A 57 -17.08 -13.53 13.93
C GLN A 57 -15.63 -13.70 13.48
N ARG A 58 -14.82 -14.43 14.26
CA ARG A 58 -13.45 -14.77 13.85
C ARG A 58 -13.43 -15.57 12.54
N ASN A 59 -14.32 -16.55 12.38
CA ASN A 59 -14.37 -17.35 11.16
C ASN A 59 -14.80 -16.51 9.94
N ASP A 60 -15.70 -15.54 10.13
CA ASP A 60 -16.09 -14.61 9.06
C ASP A 60 -14.91 -13.74 8.62
N ILE A 61 -14.18 -13.14 9.57
CA ILE A 61 -12.97 -12.35 9.29
C ILE A 61 -11.90 -13.20 8.57
N VAL A 62 -11.66 -14.43 9.04
CA VAL A 62 -10.70 -15.35 8.39
C VAL A 62 -11.12 -15.68 6.96
N ARG A 63 -12.42 -15.82 6.69
CA ARG A 63 -12.95 -16.06 5.34
C ARG A 63 -12.69 -14.85 4.43
N GLU A 64 -12.88 -13.63 4.92
CA GLU A 64 -12.59 -12.40 4.18
C GLU A 64 -11.09 -12.25 3.88
N ILE A 65 -10.22 -12.55 4.85
CA ILE A 65 -8.76 -12.53 4.64
C ILE A 65 -8.36 -13.53 3.56
N LYS A 66 -8.93 -14.74 3.59
CA LYS A 66 -8.67 -15.77 2.59
C LYS A 66 -9.06 -15.29 1.20
N ASP A 67 -10.30 -14.79 1.04
CA ASP A 67 -10.81 -14.31 -0.25
C ASP A 67 -9.96 -13.17 -0.82
N ALA A 68 -9.63 -12.17 0.03
CA ALA A 68 -8.79 -11.06 -0.38
C ALA A 68 -7.37 -11.51 -0.74
N SER A 69 -6.80 -12.48 -0.02
CA SER A 69 -5.47 -13.02 -0.34
C SER A 69 -5.44 -13.77 -1.67
N GLU A 70 -6.46 -14.59 -1.95
CA GLU A 70 -6.55 -15.40 -3.16
C GLU A 70 -6.87 -14.57 -4.41
N ASN A 71 -7.78 -13.59 -4.28
CA ASN A 71 -8.30 -12.82 -5.42
C ASN A 71 -7.55 -11.50 -5.67
N TRP A 72 -7.01 -10.88 -4.63
CA TRP A 72 -6.34 -9.57 -4.71
C TRP A 72 -4.84 -9.63 -4.38
N GLY A 73 -4.43 -10.52 -3.47
CA GLY A 73 -3.07 -10.55 -2.94
C GLY A 73 -2.71 -9.30 -2.11
N PHE A 74 -3.66 -8.41 -1.87
CA PHE A 74 -3.50 -7.16 -1.14
C PHE A 74 -4.84 -6.69 -0.57
N PHE A 75 -4.84 -6.18 0.66
CA PHE A 75 -6.02 -5.65 1.35
C PHE A 75 -5.59 -4.71 2.49
N GLN A 76 -6.54 -3.92 2.99
CA GLN A 76 -6.36 -3.06 4.16
C GLN A 76 -7.11 -3.66 5.35
N ILE A 77 -6.60 -3.43 6.56
CA ILE A 77 -7.27 -3.84 7.80
C ILE A 77 -7.58 -2.60 8.63
N ILE A 78 -8.79 -2.54 9.21
CA ILE A 78 -9.19 -1.54 10.20
C ILE A 78 -9.54 -2.22 11.54
N HIS A 79 -9.58 -1.46 12.64
CA HIS A 79 -9.77 -1.98 14.01
C HIS A 79 -8.82 -3.15 14.35
N HIS A 80 -7.54 -2.98 13.97
CA HIS A 80 -6.50 -4.01 14.11
C HIS A 80 -5.90 -4.11 15.51
N GLU A 81 -6.47 -3.38 16.49
CA GLU A 81 -6.07 -3.38 17.91
C GLU A 81 -4.60 -2.98 18.18
N ILE A 82 -3.96 -2.25 17.26
CA ILE A 82 -2.65 -1.63 17.47
C ILE A 82 -2.85 -0.12 17.70
N PRO A 83 -2.54 0.41 18.90
CA PRO A 83 -2.62 1.84 19.20
C PRO A 83 -1.58 2.70 18.48
#